data_AF-A0A529X776-F1
#
_entry.id   AF-A0A529X776-F1
#
_cell.length_a   1.000
_cell.length_b   1.000
_cell.length_c   1.000
_cell.angle_alpha   90.00
_cell.angle_beta   90.00
_cell.angle_gamma   90.00
#
_symmetry.space_group_name_H-M   'P 1'
#
loop_
_entity.id
_entity.type
_entity.pdbx_description
1 polymer ?
#
loop_
_entity_poly.entity_id
_entity_poly.type
_entity_poly.pdbx_seq_one_letter_code
_entity_poly.pdbx_strand_id
1 'polypeptide(L)'
;MTRAYINAEVHKQDSQILKAIAEEFPDDYNALLDDVMVVARLGGKQAVENTSRVAVAKLRRRYAPLLPSTPDNEASQALSAQLAMINYLMARQTPATCDNYLRLGPDAVSAPDNEFLVHLDRIGATLFRAFGAAKRSGLPAAEPEDQDWSLVAEAFTKSGGTPTEMEERTPIRLSRVCARQRRNCMQRPFRCTANLDDMSKPPCSTRL
;
A
#
# COMPACT_ATOMS: atom_id res chain seq x y z
N MET A 1 33.46 0.07 -11.48
CA MET A 1 32.36 -0.01 -10.50
C MET A 1 31.93 -1.47 -10.36
N THR A 2 32.03 -2.04 -9.16
CA THR A 2 31.80 -3.48 -8.86
C THR A 2 30.50 -3.69 -8.09
N ARG A 3 29.95 -4.92 -8.12
CA ARG A 3 28.72 -5.28 -7.40
C ARG A 3 28.84 -5.07 -5.88
N ALA A 4 29.99 -5.44 -5.31
CA ALA A 4 30.27 -5.24 -3.88
C ALA A 4 30.28 -3.76 -3.48
N TYR A 5 30.79 -2.88 -4.34
CA TYR A 5 30.77 -1.43 -4.11
C TYR A 5 29.35 -0.87 -4.08
N ILE A 6 28.50 -1.30 -5.00
CA ILE A 6 27.09 -0.84 -5.06
C ILE A 6 26.30 -1.38 -3.88
N ASN A 7 26.50 -2.64 -3.51
CA ASN A 7 25.84 -3.22 -2.36
C ASN A 7 26.23 -2.47 -1.07
N ALA A 8 27.51 -2.14 -0.91
CA ALA A 8 27.98 -1.30 0.19
C ALA A 8 27.36 0.11 0.15
N GLU A 9 27.22 0.71 -1.03
CA GLU A 9 26.61 2.03 -1.18
C GLU A 9 25.10 2.03 -0.90
N VAL A 10 24.38 0.99 -1.33
CA VAL A 10 22.97 0.77 -0.97
C VAL A 10 22.80 0.60 0.54
N HIS A 11 23.71 -0.15 1.19
CA HIS A 11 23.71 -0.27 2.64
C HIS A 11 23.98 1.06 3.35
N LYS A 12 24.82 1.94 2.80
CA LYS A 12 25.04 3.30 3.32
C LYS A 12 23.83 4.22 3.17
N GLN A 13 23.02 4.02 2.13
CA GLN A 13 21.81 4.80 1.91
C GLN A 13 20.66 4.43 2.85
N ASP A 14 20.85 3.42 3.71
CA ASP A 14 19.90 2.96 4.73
C ASP A 14 18.49 2.64 4.17
N SER A 15 18.39 2.34 2.88
CA SER A 15 17.12 2.05 2.22
C SER A 15 16.51 0.76 2.76
N GLN A 16 15.39 0.87 3.45
CA GLN A 16 14.71 -0.25 4.09
C GLN A 16 14.08 -1.16 3.04
N ILE A 17 13.60 -0.63 1.90
CA ILE A 17 13.04 -1.46 0.84
C ILE A 17 14.10 -2.38 0.23
N LEU A 18 15.30 -1.87 -0.04
CA LEU A 18 16.38 -2.67 -0.63
C LEU A 18 16.90 -3.72 0.35
N LYS A 19 16.99 -3.38 1.65
CA LYS A 19 17.30 -4.35 2.71
C LYS A 19 16.27 -5.47 2.77
N ALA A 20 14.98 -5.13 2.78
CA ALA A 20 13.91 -6.14 2.80
C ALA A 20 13.94 -7.04 1.57
N ILE A 21 14.20 -6.50 0.37
CA ILE A 21 14.34 -7.33 -0.84
C ILE A 21 15.56 -8.25 -0.74
N ALA A 22 16.71 -7.75 -0.25
CA ALA A 22 17.92 -8.55 -0.09
C ALA A 22 17.74 -9.71 0.91
N GLU A 23 17.04 -9.47 2.01
CA GLU A 23 16.76 -10.47 3.04
C GLU A 23 15.73 -11.51 2.58
N GLU A 24 14.64 -11.06 1.96
CA GLU A 24 13.48 -11.91 1.64
C GLU A 24 13.57 -12.57 0.26
N PHE A 25 14.26 -11.93 -0.69
CA PHE A 25 14.35 -12.30 -2.11
C PHE A 25 15.76 -12.07 -2.68
N PRO A 26 16.79 -12.77 -2.17
CA PRO A 26 18.19 -12.49 -2.52
C PRO A 26 18.51 -12.61 -4.02
N ASP A 27 17.88 -13.54 -4.74
CA ASP A 27 18.09 -13.70 -6.18
C ASP A 27 17.53 -12.52 -6.99
N ASP A 28 16.34 -12.05 -6.63
CA ASP A 28 15.73 -10.87 -7.26
C ASP A 28 16.45 -9.58 -6.87
N TYR A 29 16.99 -9.50 -5.66
CA TYR A 29 17.86 -8.41 -5.26
C TYR A 29 19.11 -8.33 -6.15
N ASN A 30 19.75 -9.47 -6.38
CA ASN A 30 20.93 -9.55 -7.24
C ASN A 30 20.59 -9.16 -8.69
N ALA A 31 19.46 -9.63 -9.23
CA ALA A 31 19.00 -9.24 -10.56
C ALA A 31 18.71 -7.73 -10.65
N LEU A 32 18.09 -7.15 -9.62
CA LEU A 32 17.86 -5.70 -9.55
C LEU A 32 19.17 -4.91 -9.55
N LEU A 33 20.19 -5.35 -8.80
CA LEU A 33 21.50 -4.70 -8.81
C LEU A 33 22.18 -4.79 -10.18
N ASP A 34 22.01 -5.89 -10.90
CA ASP A 34 22.55 -6.07 -12.24
C ASP A 34 21.91 -5.12 -13.25
N ASP A 35 20.58 -5.00 -13.23
CA ASP A 35 19.84 -4.05 -14.07
C ASP A 35 20.28 -2.59 -13.79
N VAL A 36 20.40 -2.23 -12.51
CA VAL A 36 20.87 -0.91 -12.08
C VAL A 36 22.31 -0.66 -12.52
N MET A 37 23.19 -1.67 -12.45
CA MET A 37 24.57 -1.55 -12.93
C MET A 37 24.67 -1.28 -14.43
N VAL A 38 23.86 -1.97 -15.24
CA VAL A 38 23.84 -1.76 -16.68
C VAL A 38 23.44 -0.33 -16.99
N VAL A 39 22.38 0.16 -16.34
CA VAL A 39 21.89 1.53 -16.56
C VAL A 39 22.83 2.59 -15.99
N ALA A 40 23.45 2.37 -14.83
CA ALA A 40 24.41 3.30 -14.25
C ALA A 40 25.67 3.48 -15.11
N ARG A 41 26.04 2.46 -15.90
CA ARG A 41 27.17 2.55 -16.84
C ARG A 41 26.83 3.30 -18.12
N LEU A 42 25.57 3.31 -18.53
CA LEU A 42 25.11 3.80 -19.82
C LEU A 42 24.27 5.09 -19.73
N GLY A 43 23.78 5.43 -18.54
CA GLY A 43 22.86 6.54 -18.29
C GLY A 43 23.19 7.32 -17.02
N GLY A 44 22.59 8.50 -16.91
CA GLY A 44 22.73 9.37 -15.73
C GLY A 44 21.82 8.98 -14.56
N LYS A 45 21.90 9.75 -13.47
CA LYS A 45 21.13 9.56 -12.22
C LYS A 45 19.63 9.29 -12.46
N GLN A 46 18.99 10.06 -13.33
CA GLN A 46 17.56 9.91 -13.65
C GLN A 46 17.22 8.53 -14.24
N ALA A 47 18.10 7.97 -15.06
CA ALA A 47 17.89 6.66 -15.67
C ALA A 47 17.95 5.54 -14.62
N VAL A 48 18.89 5.67 -13.67
CA VAL A 48 19.01 4.75 -12.52
C VAL A 48 17.76 4.82 -11.65
N GLU A 49 17.30 6.02 -11.27
CA GLU A 49 16.08 6.18 -10.45
C GLU A 49 14.84 5.60 -11.13
N ASN A 50 14.64 5.89 -12.41
CA ASN A 50 13.52 5.35 -13.18
C ASN A 50 13.57 3.83 -13.29
N THR A 51 14.76 3.25 -13.54
CA THR A 51 14.95 1.81 -13.65
C THR A 51 14.70 1.12 -12.33
N SER A 52 15.26 1.63 -11.23
CA SER A 52 15.03 1.12 -9.88
C SER A 52 13.55 1.13 -9.51
N ARG A 53 12.84 2.22 -9.80
CA ARG A 53 11.38 2.33 -9.56
C ARG A 53 10.61 1.26 -10.33
N VAL A 54 10.91 1.08 -11.61
CA VAL A 54 10.25 0.08 -12.46
C VAL A 54 10.57 -1.35 -12.00
N ALA A 55 11.81 -1.64 -11.62
CA ALA A 55 12.24 -2.94 -11.14
C ALA A 55 11.51 -3.33 -9.84
N VAL A 56 11.48 -2.42 -8.86
CA VAL A 56 10.74 -2.61 -7.60
C VAL A 56 9.25 -2.83 -7.87
N ALA A 57 8.63 -2.03 -8.76
CA ALA A 57 7.23 -2.18 -9.10
C ALA A 57 6.93 -3.55 -9.76
N LYS A 58 7.83 -4.04 -10.62
CA LYS A 58 7.73 -5.39 -11.22
C LYS A 58 7.77 -6.48 -10.14
N LEU A 59 8.69 -6.38 -9.17
CA LEU A 59 8.77 -7.34 -8.07
C LEU A 59 7.50 -7.32 -7.22
N ARG A 60 6.98 -6.13 -6.86
CA ARG A 60 5.71 -6.02 -6.13
C ARG A 60 4.57 -6.70 -6.88
N ARG A 61 4.45 -6.50 -8.19
CA ARG A 61 3.41 -7.18 -9.01
C ARG A 61 3.60 -8.69 -9.05
N ARG A 62 4.85 -9.17 -9.17
CA ARG A 62 5.17 -10.60 -9.19
C ARG A 62 4.75 -11.29 -7.89
N TYR A 63 4.98 -10.65 -6.75
CA TYR A 63 4.71 -11.22 -5.42
C TYR A 63 3.34 -10.88 -4.84
N ALA A 64 2.59 -9.95 -5.45
CA ALA A 64 1.24 -9.60 -5.03
C ALA A 64 0.28 -10.80 -4.80
N PRO A 65 0.30 -11.89 -5.60
CA PRO A 65 -0.55 -13.05 -5.35
C PRO A 65 -0.30 -13.76 -4.01
N LEU A 66 0.82 -13.50 -3.33
CA LEU A 66 1.10 -14.06 -2.00
C LEU A 66 0.37 -13.32 -0.87
N LEU A 67 -0.08 -12.09 -1.10
CA LEU A 67 -0.68 -11.26 -0.05
C LEU A 67 -1.79 -11.95 0.75
N PRO A 68 -2.72 -12.72 0.13
CA PRO A 68 -3.79 -13.36 0.89
C PRO A 68 -3.34 -14.48 1.84
N SER A 69 -2.05 -14.86 1.81
CA SER A 69 -1.42 -15.83 2.72
C SER A 69 -0.45 -15.19 3.71
N THR A 70 -0.44 -13.85 3.78
CA THR A 70 0.41 -13.09 4.70
C THR A 70 -0.11 -13.28 6.13
N PRO A 71 0.75 -13.58 7.12
CA PRO A 71 0.32 -13.59 8.51
C PRO A 71 -0.13 -12.20 8.99
N ASP A 72 -1.04 -12.17 9.96
CA ASP A 72 -1.73 -10.96 10.40
C ASP A 72 -0.78 -9.84 10.88
N ASN A 73 0.33 -10.20 11.52
CA ASN A 73 1.30 -9.23 12.02
C ASN A 73 1.95 -8.43 10.88
N GLU A 74 2.45 -9.13 9.85
CA GLU A 74 3.07 -8.49 8.69
C GLU A 74 2.03 -7.74 7.84
N ALA A 75 0.83 -8.29 7.70
CA ALA A 75 -0.29 -7.61 7.04
C ALA A 75 -0.63 -6.30 7.77
N SER A 76 -0.73 -6.33 9.09
CA SER A 76 -1.02 -5.16 9.94
C SER A 76 0.08 -4.10 9.86
N GLN A 77 1.36 -4.51 9.80
CA GLN A 77 2.48 -3.59 9.65
C GLN A 77 2.47 -2.91 8.28
N ALA A 78 2.20 -3.66 7.21
CA ALA A 78 2.09 -3.11 5.85
C ALA A 78 0.92 -2.14 5.74
N LEU A 79 -0.24 -2.47 6.31
CA LEU A 79 -1.40 -1.58 6.36
C LEU A 79 -1.11 -0.31 7.16
N SER A 80 -0.46 -0.45 8.32
CA SER A 80 -0.07 0.68 9.17
C SER A 80 0.89 1.63 8.45
N ALA A 81 1.83 1.12 7.65
CA ALA A 81 2.72 1.94 6.84
C ALA A 81 1.96 2.73 5.75
N GLN A 82 0.96 2.12 5.11
CA GLN A 82 0.11 2.81 4.13
C GLN A 82 -0.74 3.90 4.78
N LEU A 83 -1.36 3.61 5.93
CA LEU A 83 -2.13 4.59 6.68
C LEU A 83 -1.28 5.79 7.12
N ALA A 84 -0.04 5.55 7.56
CA ALA A 84 0.88 6.63 7.92
C ALA A 84 1.16 7.58 6.75
N MET A 85 1.32 7.04 5.52
CA MET A 85 1.47 7.87 4.32
C MET A 85 0.21 8.67 4.01
N ILE A 86 -0.97 8.05 4.07
CA ILE A 86 -2.24 8.75 3.83
C ILE A 86 -2.42 9.88 4.85
N ASN A 87 -2.13 9.64 6.13
CA ASN A 87 -2.18 10.66 7.18
C ASN A 87 -1.18 11.81 6.91
N TYR A 88 0.04 11.48 6.48
CA TYR A 88 1.03 12.48 6.05
C TYR A 88 0.48 13.34 4.90
N LEU A 89 -0.11 12.72 3.87
CA LEU A 89 -0.68 13.42 2.72
C LEU A 89 -1.86 14.30 3.13
N MET A 90 -2.76 13.81 3.99
CA MET A 90 -3.88 14.59 4.51
C MET A 90 -3.44 15.82 5.30
N ALA A 91 -2.34 15.71 6.04
CA ALA A 91 -1.82 16.80 6.86
C ALA A 91 -1.07 17.87 6.05
N ARG A 92 -0.48 17.50 4.90
CA ARG A 92 0.49 18.36 4.20
C ARG A 92 0.17 18.66 2.74
N GLN A 93 -0.71 17.90 2.12
CA GLN A 93 -1.05 18.06 0.70
C GLN A 93 -2.48 18.56 0.53
N THR A 94 -2.78 19.07 -0.67
CA THR A 94 -4.15 19.48 -1.02
C THR A 94 -5.06 18.24 -1.14
N PRO A 95 -6.39 18.38 -0.90
CA PRO A 95 -7.34 17.28 -1.11
C PRO A 95 -7.20 16.64 -2.49
N ALA A 96 -7.07 17.45 -3.54
CA ALA A 96 -6.88 16.98 -4.91
C ALA A 96 -5.59 16.16 -5.10
N THR A 97 -4.49 16.50 -4.40
CA THR A 97 -3.24 15.73 -4.46
C THR A 97 -3.39 14.40 -3.73
N CYS A 98 -4.04 14.39 -2.56
CA CYS A 98 -4.32 13.15 -1.85
C CYS A 98 -5.23 12.21 -2.67
N ASP A 99 -6.31 12.72 -3.26
CA ASP A 99 -7.21 11.93 -4.11
C ASP A 99 -6.48 11.35 -5.32
N ASN A 100 -5.63 12.16 -5.96
CA ASN A 100 -4.81 11.68 -7.06
C ASN A 100 -3.77 10.66 -6.60
N TYR A 101 -3.23 10.75 -5.38
CA TYR A 101 -2.31 9.75 -4.84
C TYR A 101 -2.97 8.39 -4.72
N LEU A 102 -4.23 8.31 -4.28
CA LEU A 102 -4.95 7.04 -4.20
C LEU A 102 -5.14 6.38 -5.57
N ARG A 103 -5.18 7.17 -6.65
CA ARG A 103 -5.38 6.69 -8.03
C ARG A 103 -4.08 6.45 -8.80
N LEU A 104 -3.13 7.36 -8.69
CA LEU A 104 -1.88 7.41 -9.45
C LEU A 104 -0.67 6.96 -8.62
N GLY A 105 -0.83 6.76 -7.32
CA GLY A 105 0.24 6.45 -6.41
C GLY A 105 1.21 7.63 -6.23
N PRO A 106 2.50 7.34 -5.98
CA PRO A 106 3.51 8.35 -5.69
C PRO A 106 3.68 9.43 -6.77
N ASP A 107 3.35 9.11 -8.02
CA ASP A 107 3.48 10.04 -9.15
C ASP A 107 2.50 11.23 -9.06
N ALA A 108 1.51 11.19 -8.17
CA ALA A 108 0.62 12.32 -7.89
C ALA A 108 1.31 13.47 -7.13
N VAL A 109 2.45 13.21 -6.48
CA VAL A 109 3.16 14.21 -5.67
C VAL A 109 4.28 14.81 -6.51
N SER A 110 4.08 16.05 -6.96
CA SER A 110 5.00 16.75 -7.87
C SER A 110 6.32 17.18 -7.22
N ALA A 111 6.32 17.43 -5.91
CA ALA A 111 7.48 17.84 -5.14
C ALA A 111 7.58 17.01 -3.84
N PRO A 112 8.04 15.74 -3.93
CA PRO A 112 8.17 14.89 -2.76
C PRO A 112 9.28 15.39 -1.83
N ASP A 113 8.95 15.60 -0.55
CA ASP A 113 9.95 15.91 0.48
C ASP A 113 10.59 14.63 1.06
N ASN A 114 11.59 14.80 1.92
CA ASN A 114 12.29 13.66 2.52
C ASN A 114 11.37 12.77 3.38
N GLU A 115 10.38 13.34 4.06
CA GLU A 115 9.47 12.60 4.92
C GLU A 115 8.54 11.70 4.09
N PHE A 116 8.04 12.22 2.96
CA PHE A 116 7.33 11.44 1.96
C PHE A 116 8.17 10.27 1.44
N LEU A 117 9.45 10.51 1.11
CA LEU A 117 10.35 9.44 0.65
C LEU A 117 10.57 8.37 1.73
N VAL A 118 10.71 8.75 3.00
CA VAL A 118 10.79 7.81 4.13
C VAL A 118 9.51 6.96 4.26
N HIS A 119 8.34 7.58 4.12
CA HIS A 119 7.08 6.84 4.12
C HIS A 119 6.98 5.85 2.96
N LEU A 120 7.42 6.24 1.75
CA LEU A 120 7.45 5.32 0.59
C LEU A 120 8.40 4.14 0.80
N ASP A 121 9.58 4.39 1.34
CA ASP A 121 10.57 3.36 1.64
C ASP A 121 10.01 2.38 2.68
N ARG A 122 9.37 2.89 3.75
CA ARG A 122 8.71 2.06 4.78
C ARG A 122 7.56 1.23 4.24
N ILE A 123 6.70 1.79 3.37
CA ILE A 123 5.65 1.02 2.68
C ILE A 123 6.28 -0.11 1.86
N GLY A 124 7.35 0.19 1.13
CA GLY A 124 8.07 -0.81 0.36
C GLY A 124 8.63 -1.94 1.22
N ALA A 125 9.35 -1.59 2.27
CA ALA A 125 9.98 -2.54 3.17
C ALA A 125 8.98 -3.48 3.84
N THR A 126 7.88 -2.91 4.37
CA THR A 126 6.82 -3.70 5.02
C THR A 126 6.09 -4.62 4.04
N LEU A 127 5.87 -4.18 2.79
CA LEU A 127 5.31 -5.05 1.74
C LEU A 127 6.23 -6.22 1.39
N PHE A 128 7.53 -5.99 1.22
CA PHE A 128 8.46 -7.10 0.91
C PHE A 128 8.63 -8.08 2.07
N ARG A 129 8.62 -7.60 3.31
CA ARG A 129 8.55 -8.48 4.49
C ARG A 129 7.27 -9.29 4.52
N ALA A 130 6.12 -8.69 4.21
CA ALA A 130 4.85 -9.40 4.09
C ALA A 130 4.90 -10.50 3.01
N PHE A 131 5.42 -10.21 1.82
CA PHE A 131 5.60 -11.23 0.78
C PHE A 131 6.53 -12.36 1.22
N GLY A 132 7.64 -12.02 1.90
CA GLY A 132 8.60 -13.01 2.40
C GLY A 132 8.00 -13.90 3.49
N ALA A 133 7.24 -13.31 4.42
CA ALA A 133 6.50 -14.03 5.43
C ALA A 133 5.43 -14.94 4.82
N ALA A 134 4.65 -14.46 3.86
CA ALA A 134 3.66 -15.25 3.12
C ALA A 134 4.31 -16.47 2.42
N LYS A 135 5.46 -16.27 1.77
CA LYS A 135 6.22 -17.35 1.13
C LYS A 135 6.66 -18.42 2.13
N ARG A 136 7.02 -18.03 3.37
CA ARG A 136 7.46 -18.96 4.43
C ARG A 136 6.33 -19.61 5.21
N SER A 137 5.21 -18.92 5.36
CA SER A 137 4.14 -19.31 6.29
C SER A 137 3.47 -20.61 5.86
N GLY A 138 3.40 -20.88 4.55
CA GLY A 138 2.63 -21.99 4.00
C GLY A 138 1.13 -21.87 4.24
N LEU A 139 0.66 -20.69 4.69
CA LEU A 139 -0.77 -20.43 4.87
C LEU A 139 -1.47 -20.47 3.52
N PRO A 140 -2.69 -21.03 3.44
CA PRO A 140 -3.47 -20.95 2.23
C PRO A 140 -3.79 -19.49 1.93
N ALA A 141 -3.73 -19.11 0.66
CA ALA A 141 -4.28 -17.83 0.22
C ALA A 141 -5.80 -17.83 0.47
N ALA A 142 -6.27 -16.94 1.34
CA ALA A 142 -7.68 -16.80 1.66
C ALA A 142 -8.31 -15.66 0.82
N GLU A 143 -9.32 -15.99 0.04
CA GLU A 143 -10.12 -14.97 -0.64
C GLU A 143 -10.99 -14.23 0.39
N PRO A 144 -11.13 -12.89 0.31
CA PRO A 144 -12.01 -12.16 1.22
C PRO A 144 -13.47 -12.61 1.06
N GLU A 145 -14.12 -12.92 2.17
CA GLU A 145 -15.51 -13.32 2.24
C GLU A 145 -16.46 -12.12 2.38
N ASP A 146 -17.76 -12.32 2.15
CA ASP A 146 -18.79 -11.29 2.35
C ASP A 146 -18.75 -10.68 3.77
N GLN A 147 -18.33 -11.45 4.77
CA GLN A 147 -18.19 -10.99 6.15
C GLN A 147 -17.03 -10.01 6.32
N ASP A 148 -15.89 -10.25 5.69
CA ASP A 148 -14.74 -9.32 5.71
C ASP A 148 -15.13 -7.97 5.11
N TRP A 149 -15.86 -8.00 4.00
CA TRP A 149 -16.38 -6.79 3.37
C TRP A 149 -17.44 -6.07 4.21
N SER A 150 -18.21 -6.79 5.01
CA SER A 150 -19.19 -6.20 5.94
C SER A 150 -18.50 -5.41 7.05
N LEU A 151 -17.36 -5.90 7.56
CA LEU A 151 -16.53 -5.18 8.54
C LEU A 151 -15.98 -3.88 7.97
N VAL A 152 -15.51 -3.90 6.71
CA VAL A 152 -15.05 -2.69 6.01
C VAL A 152 -16.18 -1.68 5.84
N ALA A 153 -17.37 -2.14 5.41
CA ALA A 153 -18.53 -1.28 5.21
C ALA A 153 -19.03 -0.65 6.52
N GLU A 154 -19.01 -1.41 7.61
CA GLU A 154 -19.35 -0.92 8.95
C GLU A 154 -18.36 0.13 9.42
N ALA A 155 -17.05 -0.13 9.30
CA ALA A 155 -16.01 0.81 9.66
C ALA A 155 -16.11 2.12 8.85
N PHE A 156 -16.33 2.03 7.53
CA PHE A 156 -16.50 3.18 6.65
C PHE A 156 -17.72 4.03 7.05
N THR A 157 -18.86 3.38 7.31
CA THR A 157 -20.09 4.07 7.73
C THR A 157 -19.92 4.75 9.08
N LYS A 158 -19.24 4.08 10.03
CA LYS A 158 -18.94 4.62 11.36
C LYS A 158 -18.04 5.87 11.30
N SER A 159 -17.17 5.96 10.31
CA SER A 159 -16.36 7.14 10.01
C SER A 159 -17.09 8.25 9.27
N GLY A 160 -18.42 8.14 9.10
CA GLY A 160 -19.25 9.16 8.45
C GLY A 160 -19.33 9.02 6.93
N GLY A 161 -18.80 7.94 6.36
CA GLY A 161 -18.95 7.65 4.94
C GLY A 161 -20.37 7.23 4.58
N THR A 162 -20.83 7.61 3.38
CA THR A 162 -22.18 7.30 2.89
C THR A 162 -22.19 6.05 1.99
N PRO A 163 -23.31 5.30 1.95
CA PRO A 163 -23.43 4.17 1.02
C PRO A 163 -23.15 4.54 -0.45
N THR A 164 -23.49 5.77 -0.86
CA THR A 164 -23.20 6.28 -2.21
C THR A 164 -21.70 6.44 -2.46
N GLU A 165 -20.96 7.07 -1.54
CA GLU A 165 -19.50 7.22 -1.66
C GLU A 165 -18.78 5.87 -1.66
N MET A 166 -19.32 4.89 -0.95
CA MET A 166 -18.81 3.52 -0.97
C MET A 166 -19.08 2.85 -2.33
N GLU A 167 -20.30 2.94 -2.87
CA GLU A 167 -20.63 2.41 -4.21
C GLU A 167 -19.74 3.01 -5.32
N GLU A 168 -19.38 4.29 -5.22
CA GLU A 168 -18.49 4.97 -6.18
C GLU A 168 -17.02 4.51 -6.10
N ARG A 169 -16.59 3.97 -4.96
CA ARG A 169 -15.18 3.64 -4.66
C ARG A 169 -14.90 2.15 -4.58
N THR A 170 -15.88 1.30 -4.88
CA THR A 170 -15.81 -0.14 -4.56
C THR A 170 -15.50 -1.05 -5.74
N PRO A 171 -14.64 -2.08 -5.54
CA PRO A 171 -14.58 -3.21 -6.46
C PRO A 171 -15.88 -4.02 -6.43
N ILE A 172 -16.17 -4.74 -7.53
CA ILE A 172 -17.44 -5.44 -7.84
C ILE A 172 -18.03 -6.31 -6.70
N ARG A 173 -17.23 -6.79 -5.74
CA ARG A 173 -17.72 -7.58 -4.59
C ARG A 173 -18.29 -6.72 -3.45
N LEU A 174 -17.68 -5.57 -3.14
CA LEU A 174 -18.20 -4.63 -2.15
C LEU A 174 -19.55 -4.04 -2.59
N SER A 175 -19.79 -3.87 -3.90
CA SER A 175 -21.08 -3.38 -4.40
C SER A 175 -22.23 -4.36 -4.12
N ARG A 176 -21.96 -5.68 -4.09
CA ARG A 176 -22.97 -6.71 -3.71
C ARG A 176 -23.29 -6.64 -2.22
N VAL A 177 -22.28 -6.45 -1.37
CA VAL A 177 -22.45 -6.29 0.08
C VAL A 177 -23.21 -4.99 0.37
N CYS A 178 -22.86 -3.88 -0.28
CA CYS A 178 -23.60 -2.62 -0.21
C CYS A 178 -25.05 -2.79 -0.64
N ALA A 179 -25.32 -3.46 -1.77
CA ALA A 179 -26.69 -3.72 -2.24
C ALA A 179 -27.49 -4.63 -1.28
N ARG A 180 -26.83 -5.48 -0.50
CA ARG A 180 -27.45 -6.30 0.56
C ARG A 180 -27.73 -5.48 1.81
N GLN A 181 -26.79 -4.62 2.20
CA GLN A 181 -26.90 -3.75 3.38
C GLN A 181 -27.94 -2.64 3.16
N ARG A 182 -28.02 -2.07 1.95
CA ARG A 182 -29.07 -1.11 1.54
C ARG A 182 -30.47 -1.72 1.64
N ARG A 183 -30.62 -3.00 1.24
CA ARG A 183 -31.88 -3.77 1.42
C ARG A 183 -32.22 -4.00 2.88
N ASN A 184 -31.23 -4.29 3.73
CA ASN A 184 -31.45 -4.48 5.16
C ASN A 184 -31.78 -3.16 5.90
N CYS A 185 -31.15 -2.03 5.53
CA CYS A 185 -31.44 -0.71 6.10
C CYS A 185 -32.82 -0.17 5.69
N MET A 186 -33.30 -0.47 4.48
CA MET A 186 -34.67 -0.12 4.07
C MET A 186 -35.74 -0.94 4.81
N GLN A 187 -35.38 -2.06 5.45
CA GLN A 187 -36.33 -2.95 6.12
C GLN A 187 -36.40 -2.80 7.65
N ARG A 188 -35.48 -2.07 8.30
CA ARG A 188 -35.49 -1.89 9.77
C ARG A 188 -35.08 -0.48 10.20
N PRO A 189 -35.99 0.32 10.78
CA PRO A 189 -35.61 1.52 11.51
C PRO A 189 -35.15 1.10 12.91
N PHE A 190 -33.94 1.50 13.31
CA PHE A 190 -33.34 1.57 14.67
C PHE A 190 -32.05 0.78 14.94
N ARG A 191 -31.06 1.58 15.40
CA ARG A 191 -29.95 1.35 16.34
C ARG A 191 -28.82 0.39 15.94
N CYS A 192 -27.68 0.98 15.58
CA CYS A 192 -26.36 0.50 15.99
C CYS A 192 -25.59 1.66 16.65
N THR A 193 -25.61 1.72 17.98
CA THR A 193 -24.67 2.49 18.80
C THR A 193 -23.66 1.52 19.39
N ALA A 194 -22.39 1.61 19.01
CA ALA A 194 -21.28 1.00 19.75
C ALA A 194 -19.98 1.74 19.45
N ASN A 195 -19.38 2.29 20.51
CA ASN A 195 -18.15 3.08 20.58
C ASN A 195 -16.95 2.39 19.91
N LEU A 196 -16.25 3.11 19.04
CA LEU A 196 -14.80 3.03 18.79
C LEU A 196 -14.43 4.45 18.38
N ASP A 197 -14.12 5.26 19.39
CA ASP A 197 -13.53 6.57 19.22
C ASP A 197 -12.12 6.35 18.65
N ASP A 198 -11.92 6.65 17.35
CA ASP A 198 -10.74 7.33 16.78
C ASP A 198 -10.61 7.14 15.25
N MET A 199 -11.70 7.32 14.48
CA MET A 199 -11.64 7.41 13.00
C MET A 199 -12.54 8.54 12.49
N SER A 200 -12.34 9.75 13.02
CA SER A 200 -13.31 10.84 12.93
C SER A 200 -13.36 11.63 11.60
N LYS A 201 -12.62 11.25 10.55
CA LYS A 201 -12.72 11.93 9.23
C LYS A 201 -12.51 10.99 8.05
N PRO A 202 -13.31 11.09 6.97
CA PRO A 202 -13.03 10.35 5.75
C PRO A 202 -11.67 10.79 5.17
N PRO A 203 -10.80 9.83 4.77
CA PRO A 203 -9.54 10.17 4.15
C PRO A 203 -9.82 10.74 2.76
N CYS A 204 -9.52 12.01 2.58
CA CYS A 204 -9.53 12.68 1.28
C CYS A 204 -10.92 12.75 0.64
N SER A 205 -11.84 13.42 1.34
CA SER A 205 -13.04 13.97 0.72
C SER A 205 -13.39 15.30 1.38
N THR A 206 -13.16 16.38 0.65
CA THR A 206 -13.99 17.58 0.77
C THR A 206 -14.26 18.11 -0.62
N ARG A 207 -15.40 17.68 -1.17
CA ARG A 207 -16.26 18.34 -2.17
C ARG A 207 -15.60 18.81 -3.47
N LEU A 208 -16.05 18.20 -4.58
CA LEU A 208 -16.39 18.98 -5.78
C LEU A 208 -17.71 19.72 -5.53
#